data_AF-Q5GCB3-F1
#
_entry.id   AF-Q5GCB3-F1
#
_cell.length_a   1.000
_cell.length_b   1.000
_cell.length_c   1.000
_cell.angle_alpha   90.00
_cell.angle_beta   90.00
_cell.angle_gamma   90.00
#
_symmetry.space_group_name_H-M   'P 1'
#
loop_
_entity.id
_entity.type
_entity.pdbx_description
1 polymer ?
#
loop_
_entity_poly.entity_id
_entity_poly.type
_entity_poly.pdbx_seq_one_letter_code
_entity_poly.pdbx_strand_id
1 'polypeptide(L)'
;MARIAAAPFVLPSKPAQFVQLTKPRVVQLVVFCALIGMLLAQPGWPELPRLLAATLGIWLVAGAAGAFNCLVEREIDRRMARTAWRPSARGELAPGETLVFAVALCTLGCAILLAWVNALTALLTLATFVGYAIVYTVVLKPRTPQNIVIGGAAGAMPPVLGWAAMTGEI
;
A
#
# COMPACT_ATOMS: atom_id res chain seq x y z
N MET A 1 7.07 30.75 37.99
CA MET A 1 6.63 29.61 37.16
C MET A 1 6.32 30.10 35.75
N ALA A 2 7.27 30.01 34.82
CA ALA A 2 7.04 30.39 33.43
C ALA A 2 6.23 29.28 32.73
N ARG A 3 5.03 29.61 32.24
CA ARG A 3 4.24 28.72 31.37
C ARG A 3 4.99 28.60 30.04
N ILE A 4 5.55 27.43 29.75
CA ILE A 4 6.00 27.10 28.40
C ILE A 4 4.74 27.10 27.53
N ALA A 5 4.58 28.12 26.69
CA ALA A 5 3.56 28.13 25.67
C ALA A 5 3.83 26.93 24.75
N ALA A 6 2.88 26.00 24.66
CA ALA A 6 2.98 24.90 23.70
C ALA A 6 3.10 25.51 22.31
N ALA A 7 4.15 25.13 21.57
CA ALA A 7 4.32 25.56 20.19
C ALA A 7 3.03 25.25 19.39
N PRO A 8 2.57 26.15 18.51
CA PRO A 8 1.36 25.90 17.72
C PRO A 8 1.54 24.58 16.95
N PHE A 9 0.58 23.68 17.08
CA PHE A 9 0.56 22.43 16.33
C PHE A 9 0.33 22.76 14.85
N VAL A 10 1.40 22.77 14.07
CA VAL A 10 1.32 23.00 12.62
C VAL A 10 0.85 21.71 11.96
N LEU A 11 -0.33 21.76 11.34
CA LEU A 11 -0.82 20.66 10.53
C LEU A 11 0.11 20.45 9.33
N PRO A 12 0.52 19.21 9.03
CA PRO A 12 1.29 18.92 7.83
C PRO A 12 0.48 19.33 6.58
N SER A 13 1.18 19.68 5.51
CA SER A 13 0.53 20.03 4.23
C SER A 13 -0.38 18.91 3.74
N LYS A 14 -1.45 19.26 3.02
CA LYS A 14 -2.42 18.28 2.51
C LYS A 14 -1.77 17.13 1.71
N PRO A 15 -0.77 17.36 0.84
CA PRO A 15 -0.04 16.28 0.17
C PRO A 15 0.71 15.36 1.15
N ALA A 16 1.35 15.93 2.18
CA ALA A 16 2.04 15.14 3.20
C ALA A 16 1.07 14.26 4.00
N GLN A 17 -0.16 14.72 4.23
CA GLN A 17 -1.22 13.92 4.85
C GLN A 17 -1.59 12.72 3.96
N PHE A 18 -1.78 12.91 2.66
CA PHE A 18 -2.04 11.80 1.73
C PHE A 18 -0.89 10.79 1.68
N VAL A 19 0.37 11.26 1.66
CA VAL A 19 1.54 10.39 1.71
C VAL A 19 1.60 9.60 3.02
N GLN A 20 1.17 10.16 4.16
CA GLN A 20 1.07 9.39 5.40
C GLN A 20 0.07 8.24 5.30
N LEU A 21 -1.05 8.42 4.57
CA LEU A 21 -2.05 7.37 4.39
C LEU A 21 -1.51 6.18 3.58
N THR A 22 -0.52 6.38 2.70
CA THR A 22 0.07 5.28 1.91
C THR A 22 0.99 4.37 2.73
N LYS A 23 1.29 4.73 3.99
CA LYS A 23 2.17 3.96 4.90
C LYS A 23 3.55 3.66 4.28
N PRO A 24 4.35 4.67 3.93
CA PRO A 24 5.59 4.51 3.15
C PRO A 24 6.58 3.52 3.75
N ARG A 25 6.70 3.47 5.09
CA ARG A 25 7.57 2.50 5.78
C ARG A 25 7.15 1.04 5.56
N VAL A 26 5.85 0.78 5.49
CA VAL A 26 5.32 -0.56 5.25
C VAL A 26 5.48 -0.91 3.76
N VAL A 27 5.13 0.02 2.88
CA VAL A 27 5.26 -0.17 1.42
C VAL A 27 6.71 -0.38 1.01
N GLN A 28 7.67 0.29 1.64
CA GLN A 28 9.10 0.06 1.40
C GLN A 28 9.50 -1.40 1.65
N LEU A 29 9.00 -2.03 2.71
CA LEU A 29 9.28 -3.44 3.00
C LEU A 29 8.62 -4.37 1.97
N VAL A 30 7.39 -4.06 1.56
CA VAL A 30 6.68 -4.79 0.49
C VAL A 30 7.51 -4.76 -0.80
N VAL A 31 7.96 -3.58 -1.21
CA VAL A 31 8.73 -3.39 -2.43
C VAL A 31 10.11 -4.01 -2.32
N PHE A 32 10.75 -3.97 -1.15
CA PHE A 32 12.00 -4.69 -0.89
C PHE A 32 11.84 -6.20 -1.12
N CYS A 33 10.76 -6.81 -0.62
CA CYS A 33 10.47 -8.22 -0.87
C CYS A 33 10.21 -8.50 -2.36
N ALA A 34 9.52 -7.60 -3.06
CA ALA A 34 9.32 -7.72 -4.50
C ALA A 34 10.62 -7.62 -5.29
N LEU A 35 11.53 -6.72 -4.92
CA LEU A 35 12.86 -6.61 -5.53
C LEU A 35 13.66 -7.90 -5.40
N ILE A 36 13.61 -8.56 -4.25
CA ILE A 36 14.23 -9.89 -4.08
C ILE A 36 13.64 -10.89 -5.08
N GLY A 37 12.31 -10.91 -5.24
CA GLY A 37 11.64 -11.74 -6.25
C GLY A 37 12.12 -11.47 -7.68
N MET A 38 12.28 -10.19 -8.04
CA MET A 38 12.78 -9.79 -9.37
C MET A 38 14.22 -10.25 -9.60
N LEU A 39 15.08 -10.14 -8.58
CA LEU A 39 16.50 -10.52 -8.68
C LEU A 39 16.70 -12.04 -8.75
N LEU A 40 15.79 -12.82 -8.15
CA LEU A 40 15.84 -14.28 -8.19
C LEU A 40 15.22 -14.88 -9.47
N ALA A 41 14.47 -14.08 -10.22
CA ALA A 41 13.69 -14.53 -11.37
C ALA A 41 14.52 -15.00 -12.56
N GLN A 42 15.75 -14.51 -12.69
CA GLN A 42 16.65 -14.89 -13.78
C GLN A 42 18.12 -14.76 -13.35
N PRO A 43 19.03 -15.52 -13.99
CA PRO A 43 20.46 -15.30 -13.80
C PRO A 43 20.88 -13.92 -14.30
N GLY A 44 21.64 -13.19 -13.48
CA GLY A 44 22.16 -11.86 -13.84
C GLY A 44 21.24 -10.71 -13.45
N TRP A 45 21.57 -9.50 -13.92
CA TRP A 45 20.82 -8.29 -13.57
C TRP A 45 19.56 -8.13 -14.44
N PRO A 46 18.38 -7.85 -13.85
CA PRO A 46 17.19 -7.49 -14.60
C PRO A 46 17.37 -6.23 -15.45
N GLU A 47 16.60 -6.13 -16.52
CA GLU A 47 16.52 -4.91 -17.32
C GLU A 47 16.07 -3.74 -16.43
N LEU A 48 16.96 -2.75 -16.26
CA LEU A 48 16.74 -1.64 -15.33
C LEU A 48 15.42 -0.88 -15.56
N PRO A 49 14.99 -0.58 -16.80
CA PRO A 49 13.69 0.07 -17.02
C PRO A 49 12.51 -0.75 -16.51
N ARG A 50 12.51 -2.08 -16.76
CA ARG A 50 11.45 -2.98 -16.30
C ARG A 50 11.44 -3.11 -14.78
N LEU A 51 12.62 -3.22 -14.17
CA LEU A 51 12.77 -3.26 -12.71
C LEU A 51 12.21 -2.00 -12.05
N LEU A 52 12.55 -0.82 -12.58
CA LEU A 52 12.06 0.46 -12.06
C LEU A 52 10.55 0.62 -12.25
N ALA A 53 10.02 0.25 -13.42
CA ALA A 53 8.59 0.29 -13.70
C ALA A 53 7.80 -0.66 -12.78
N ALA A 54 8.28 -1.89 -12.58
CA ALA A 54 7.66 -2.87 -11.70
C ALA A 54 7.68 -2.38 -10.24
N THR A 55 8.82 -1.88 -9.78
CA THR A 55 9.00 -1.32 -8.43
C THR A 55 8.01 -0.17 -8.19
N LEU A 56 7.92 0.78 -9.14
CA LEU A 56 7.02 1.93 -9.03
C LEU A 56 5.55 1.52 -9.06
N GLY A 57 5.17 0.64 -10.00
CA GLY A 57 3.79 0.15 -10.12
C GLY A 57 3.32 -0.57 -8.86
N ILE A 58 4.14 -1.49 -8.33
CA ILE A 58 3.85 -2.21 -7.08
C ILE A 58 3.78 -1.23 -5.91
N TRP A 59 4.71 -0.26 -5.82
CA TRP A 59 4.69 0.76 -4.77
C TRP A 59 3.38 1.55 -4.74
N LEU A 60 2.92 2.00 -5.91
CA LEU A 60 1.70 2.82 -6.02
C LEU A 60 0.45 2.03 -5.63
N VAL A 61 0.31 0.78 -6.09
CA VAL A 61 -0.84 -0.06 -5.74
C VAL A 61 -0.81 -0.47 -4.26
N ALA A 62 0.36 -0.80 -3.70
CA ALA A 62 0.51 -1.06 -2.28
C ALA A 62 0.20 0.18 -1.43
N GLY A 63 0.61 1.37 -1.89
CA GLY A 63 0.26 2.64 -1.27
C GLY A 63 -1.25 2.93 -1.32
N ALA A 64 -1.92 2.61 -2.43
CA ALA A 64 -3.37 2.68 -2.54
C ALA A 64 -4.07 1.77 -1.51
N ALA A 65 -3.58 0.55 -1.34
CA ALA A 65 -4.06 -0.39 -0.32
C ALA A 65 -3.90 0.19 1.09
N GLY A 66 -2.76 0.82 1.39
CA GLY A 66 -2.51 1.53 2.65
C GLY A 66 -3.51 2.65 2.90
N ALA A 67 -3.76 3.48 1.89
CA ALA A 67 -4.69 4.62 1.99
C ALA A 67 -6.14 4.15 2.15
N PHE A 68 -6.56 3.13 1.39
CA PHE A 68 -7.88 2.53 1.51
C PHE A 68 -8.09 1.88 2.88
N ASN A 69 -7.08 1.18 3.42
CA ASN A 69 -7.17 0.61 4.77
C ASN A 69 -7.36 1.71 5.83
N CYS A 70 -6.63 2.83 5.73
CA CYS A 70 -6.81 3.98 6.64
C CYS A 70 -8.20 4.63 6.51
N LEU A 71 -8.82 4.58 5.32
CA LEU A 71 -10.17 5.06 5.08
C LEU A 71 -11.21 4.15 5.73
N VAL A 72 -11.11 2.84 5.54
CA VAL A 72 -12.04 1.85 6.11
C VAL A 72 -11.95 1.82 7.63
N GLU A 73 -10.73 1.88 8.19
CA GLU A 73 -10.50 1.76 9.62
C GLU A 73 -10.63 3.08 10.39
N ARG A 74 -11.01 4.18 9.73
CA ARG A 74 -11.02 5.54 10.31
C ARG A 74 -11.63 5.63 11.72
N GLU A 75 -12.77 4.99 11.95
CA GLU A 75 -13.49 5.08 13.23
C GLU A 75 -12.82 4.22 14.32
N ILE A 76 -12.26 3.08 13.93
CA ILE A 76 -11.47 2.23 14.83
C ILE A 76 -10.18 2.96 15.20
N ASP A 77 -9.47 3.49 14.21
CA ASP A 77 -8.23 4.23 14.38
C ASP A 77 -8.41 5.43 15.31
N ARG A 78 -9.55 6.13 15.23
CA ARG A 78 -9.87 7.27 16.10
C ARG A 78 -9.94 6.92 17.59
N ARG A 79 -10.20 5.65 17.92
CA ARG A 79 -10.29 5.14 19.30
C ARG A 79 -8.98 4.48 19.79
N MET A 80 -7.95 4.44 18.96
CA MET A 80 -6.68 3.76 19.25
C MET A 80 -5.55 4.77 19.45
N ALA A 81 -4.92 4.80 20.64
CA ALA A 81 -3.80 5.70 20.93
C ALA A 81 -2.67 5.65 19.88
N ARG A 82 -2.41 4.46 19.31
CA ARG A 82 -1.37 4.24 18.29
C ARG A 82 -1.71 4.84 16.91
N THR A 83 -2.98 4.98 16.54
CA THR A 83 -3.41 5.34 15.18
C THR A 83 -4.38 6.52 15.10
N ALA A 84 -4.82 7.06 16.25
CA ALA A 84 -5.68 8.23 16.34
C ALA A 84 -5.05 9.51 15.77
N TRP A 85 -3.73 9.54 15.59
CA TRP A 85 -3.01 10.64 14.95
C TRP A 85 -3.10 10.64 13.41
N ARG A 86 -3.63 9.59 12.78
CA ARG A 86 -3.71 9.52 11.31
C ARG A 86 -4.66 10.62 10.77
N PRO A 87 -4.33 11.27 9.64
CA PRO A 87 -5.19 12.31 9.06
C PRO A 87 -6.63 11.84 8.78
N SER A 88 -6.82 10.58 8.35
CA SER A 88 -8.16 10.00 8.13
C SER A 88 -8.96 9.81 9.43
N ALA A 89 -8.29 9.51 10.55
CA ALA A 89 -8.91 9.32 11.86
C ALA A 89 -9.24 10.65 12.54
N ARG A 90 -8.42 11.68 12.34
CA ARG A 90 -8.65 13.05 12.85
C ARG A 90 -9.69 13.82 12.04
N GLY A 91 -10.11 13.32 10.88
CA GLY A 91 -11.05 13.99 9.99
C GLY A 91 -10.44 15.16 9.21
N GLU A 92 -9.11 15.19 9.07
CA GLU A 92 -8.38 16.24 8.33
C GLU A 92 -8.51 16.08 6.82
N LEU A 93 -8.75 14.86 6.35
CA LEU A 93 -9.02 14.52 4.95
C LEU A 93 -10.44 13.97 4.81
N ALA A 94 -11.15 14.45 3.80
CA ALA A 94 -12.50 13.94 3.55
C ALA A 94 -12.45 12.48 3.04
N PRO A 95 -13.45 11.66 3.38
CA PRO A 95 -13.53 10.26 2.92
C PRO A 95 -13.51 10.14 1.40
N GLY A 96 -14.23 11.02 0.70
CA GLY A 96 -14.28 11.05 -0.76
C GLY A 96 -12.91 11.38 -1.37
N GLU A 97 -12.19 12.36 -0.82
CA GLU A 97 -10.85 12.72 -1.30
C GLU A 97 -9.86 11.56 -1.10
N THR A 98 -9.94 10.88 0.05
CA THR A 98 -9.10 9.72 0.35
C THR A 98 -9.40 8.56 -0.60
N LEU A 99 -10.67 8.32 -0.91
CA LEU A 99 -11.09 7.29 -1.86
C LEU A 99 -10.58 7.61 -3.28
N VAL A 100 -10.80 8.84 -3.75
CA VAL A 100 -10.32 9.28 -5.07
C VAL A 100 -8.80 9.16 -5.17
N PHE A 101 -8.07 9.55 -4.12
CA PHE A 101 -6.62 9.40 -4.07
C PHE A 101 -6.18 7.93 -4.13
N ALA A 102 -6.80 7.04 -3.36
CA ALA A 102 -6.50 5.62 -3.39
C ALA A 102 -6.79 4.99 -4.77
N VAL A 103 -7.94 5.31 -5.37
CA VAL A 103 -8.30 4.85 -6.72
C VAL A 103 -7.31 5.38 -7.76
N ALA A 104 -6.94 6.65 -7.70
CA ALA A 104 -5.97 7.25 -8.62
C ALA A 104 -4.61 6.55 -8.55
N LEU A 105 -4.09 6.29 -7.34
CA LEU A 105 -2.84 5.54 -7.15
C LEU A 105 -2.95 4.11 -7.69
N CYS A 106 -4.06 3.42 -7.41
CA CYS A 106 -4.28 2.05 -7.88
C CYS A 106 -4.31 1.99 -9.42
N THR A 107 -5.09 2.87 -10.05
CA THR A 107 -5.20 2.96 -11.50
C THR A 107 -3.86 3.31 -12.15
N LEU A 108 -3.15 4.31 -11.60
CA LEU A 108 -1.84 4.70 -12.12
C LEU A 108 -0.81 3.57 -11.99
N GLY A 109 -0.75 2.90 -10.84
CA GLY A 109 0.13 1.77 -10.62
C GLY A 109 -0.16 0.60 -11.56
N CYS A 110 -1.43 0.25 -11.73
CA CYS A 110 -1.84 -0.80 -12.68
C CYS A 110 -1.52 -0.42 -14.13
N ALA A 111 -1.75 0.83 -14.52
CA ALA A 111 -1.42 1.33 -15.86
C ALA A 111 0.09 1.23 -16.12
N ILE A 112 0.93 1.55 -15.13
CA ILE A 112 2.38 1.41 -15.24
C ILE A 112 2.78 -0.06 -15.46
N LEU A 113 2.21 -0.97 -14.67
CA LEU A 113 2.51 -2.40 -14.80
C LEU A 113 2.06 -2.96 -16.15
N LEU A 114 0.89 -2.56 -16.64
CA LEU A 114 0.36 -2.99 -17.94
C LEU A 114 1.20 -2.49 -19.11
N ALA A 115 1.67 -1.24 -19.05
CA ALA A 115 2.37 -0.60 -20.16
C ALA A 115 3.86 -0.98 -20.25
N TRP A 116 4.53 -1.17 -19.10
CA TRP A 116 5.98 -1.32 -19.05
C TRP A 116 6.48 -2.63 -18.42
N VAL A 117 5.59 -3.49 -17.93
CA VAL A 117 5.97 -4.75 -17.28
C VAL A 117 5.28 -5.94 -17.95
N ASN A 118 4.05 -6.26 -17.54
CA ASN A 118 3.18 -7.26 -18.18
C ASN A 118 1.79 -7.28 -17.52
N ALA A 119 0.83 -7.93 -18.17
CA ALA A 119 -0.54 -8.05 -17.69
C ALA A 119 -0.69 -8.94 -16.45
N LEU A 120 0.13 -9.99 -16.32
CA LEU A 120 0.07 -10.91 -15.18
C LEU A 120 0.40 -10.18 -13.87
N THR A 121 1.50 -9.44 -13.83
CA THR A 121 1.92 -8.65 -12.66
C THR A 121 0.88 -7.60 -12.31
N ALA A 122 0.32 -6.91 -13.30
CA ALA A 122 -0.76 -5.95 -13.05
C ALA A 122 -1.99 -6.63 -12.40
N LEU A 123 -2.43 -7.77 -12.94
CA LEU A 123 -3.57 -8.52 -12.41
C LEU A 123 -3.30 -9.05 -11.00
N LEU A 124 -2.14 -9.66 -10.75
CA LEU A 124 -1.76 -10.17 -9.44
C LEU A 124 -1.60 -9.05 -8.40
N THR A 125 -1.09 -7.89 -8.81
CA THR A 125 -0.92 -6.73 -7.92
C THR A 125 -2.30 -6.14 -7.57
N LEU A 126 -3.20 -6.04 -8.55
CA LEU A 126 -4.60 -5.66 -8.32
C LEU A 126 -5.34 -6.67 -7.44
N ALA A 127 -5.16 -7.96 -7.68
CA ALA A 127 -5.72 -9.03 -6.86
C ALA A 127 -5.20 -8.97 -5.42
N THR A 128 -3.92 -8.66 -5.23
CA THR A 128 -3.31 -8.45 -3.91
C THR A 128 -3.92 -7.23 -3.22
N PHE A 129 -4.12 -6.12 -3.94
CA PHE A 129 -4.85 -4.96 -3.44
C PHE A 129 -6.27 -5.32 -3.00
N VAL A 130 -7.05 -6.01 -3.83
CA VAL A 130 -8.43 -6.42 -3.50
C VAL A 130 -8.45 -7.40 -2.33
N GLY A 131 -7.55 -8.38 -2.33
CA GLY A 131 -7.39 -9.35 -1.25
C GLY A 131 -7.08 -8.67 0.09
N TYR A 132 -6.21 -7.67 0.10
CA TYR A 132 -5.91 -6.90 1.30
C TYR A 132 -7.05 -5.94 1.70
N ALA A 133 -7.55 -5.15 0.75
CA ALA A 133 -8.48 -4.06 0.97
C ALA A 133 -9.90 -4.56 1.29
N ILE A 134 -10.37 -5.60 0.60
CA ILE A 134 -11.73 -6.11 0.73
C ILE A 134 -11.74 -7.37 1.61
N VAL A 135 -11.03 -8.42 1.19
CA VAL A 135 -11.11 -9.72 1.87
C VAL A 135 -10.52 -9.64 3.27
N TYR A 136 -9.30 -9.12 3.42
CA TYR A 136 -8.68 -8.99 4.72
C TYR A 136 -9.30 -7.86 5.55
N THR A 137 -9.29 -6.62 5.06
CA THR A 137 -9.64 -5.45 5.89
C THR A 137 -11.13 -5.38 6.22
N VAL A 138 -12.02 -5.59 5.25
CA VAL A 138 -13.47 -5.44 5.45
C VAL A 138 -14.13 -6.74 5.95
N VAL A 139 -13.68 -7.90 5.45
CA VAL A 139 -14.35 -9.18 5.72
C VAL A 139 -13.74 -9.93 6.89
N LEU A 140 -12.47 -10.33 6.78
CA LEU A 140 -11.83 -11.27 7.70
C LEU A 140 -11.41 -10.63 9.02
N LYS A 141 -10.76 -9.46 8.97
CA LYS A 141 -10.21 -8.79 10.16
C LYS A 141 -11.24 -8.62 11.29
N PRO A 142 -12.49 -8.21 11.03
CA PRO A 142 -13.51 -8.07 12.08
C PRO A 142 -14.18 -9.38 12.51
N ARG A 143 -14.03 -10.48 11.76
CA ARG A 143 -14.91 -11.66 11.88
C ARG A 143 -14.21 -12.95 12.31
N THR A 144 -12.88 -13.04 12.19
CA THR A 144 -12.17 -14.28 12.53
C THR A 144 -10.75 -14.05 13.03
N PRO A 145 -10.28 -14.83 14.04
CA PRO A 145 -8.88 -14.85 14.45
C PRO A 145 -7.95 -15.52 13.41
N GLN A 146 -8.48 -16.22 12.41
CA GLN A 146 -7.69 -16.79 11.30
C GLN A 146 -7.17 -15.74 10.30
N ASN A 147 -7.48 -14.45 10.52
CA ASN A 147 -7.01 -13.34 9.70
C ASN A 147 -5.47 -13.26 9.61
N ILE A 148 -4.73 -13.79 10.58
CA ILE A 148 -3.26 -13.83 10.58
C ILE A 148 -2.74 -14.83 9.55
N VAL A 149 -3.35 -16.01 9.46
CA VAL A 149 -2.92 -17.07 8.53
C VAL A 149 -3.23 -16.66 7.10
N ILE A 150 -4.47 -16.22 6.85
CA ILE A 150 -4.91 -15.80 5.52
C ILE A 150 -4.21 -14.49 5.11
N GLY A 151 -4.02 -13.56 6.06
CA GLY A 151 -3.26 -12.34 5.84
C GLY A 151 -1.77 -12.61 5.59
N GLY A 152 -1.21 -13.65 6.20
CA GLY A 152 0.16 -14.11 5.95
C GLY A 152 0.37 -14.58 4.51
N ALA A 153 -0.61 -15.30 3.95
CA ALA A 153 -0.58 -15.69 2.53
C ALA A 153 -0.58 -14.47 1.61
N ALA A 154 -1.44 -13.47 1.88
CA ALA A 154 -1.43 -12.21 1.14
C ALA A 154 -0.11 -11.42 1.33
N GLY A 155 0.49 -11.50 2.52
CA GLY A 155 1.79 -10.91 2.83
C GLY A 155 2.98 -11.56 2.11
N ALA A 156 2.82 -12.79 1.62
CA ALA A 156 3.83 -13.51 0.83
C ALA A 156 3.76 -13.21 -0.67
N MET A 157 2.77 -12.44 -1.13
CA MET A 157 2.65 -12.05 -2.54
C MET A 157 3.82 -11.20 -3.09
N PRO A 158 4.47 -10.29 -2.34
CA PRO A 158 5.41 -9.37 -2.96
C PRO A 158 6.57 -10.04 -3.73
N PRO A 159 7.26 -11.07 -3.20
CA PRO A 159 8.24 -11.83 -3.99
C PRO A 159 7.65 -12.48 -5.25
N VAL A 160 6.42 -13.00 -5.18
CA VAL A 160 5.72 -13.59 -6.35
C VAL A 160 5.44 -12.52 -7.41
N LEU A 161 5.00 -11.33 -6.99
CA LEU A 161 4.82 -10.19 -7.90
C LEU A 161 6.13 -9.80 -8.58
N GLY A 162 7.24 -9.82 -7.82
CA GLY A 162 8.57 -9.57 -8.34
C GLY A 162 9.04 -10.60 -9.36
N TRP A 163 8.82 -11.88 -9.07
CA TRP A 163 9.10 -12.97 -10.00
C TRP A 163 8.32 -12.81 -11.31
N ALA A 164 6.99 -12.69 -11.19
CA ALA A 164 6.09 -12.52 -12.33
C ALA A 164 6.39 -11.25 -13.16
N ALA A 165 6.91 -10.20 -12.52
CA ALA A 165 7.32 -8.98 -13.22
C ALA A 165 8.46 -9.24 -14.23
N MET A 166 9.34 -10.20 -13.94
CA MET A 166 10.48 -10.51 -14.78
C MET A 166 10.20 -11.65 -15.76
N THR A 167 9.53 -12.70 -15.31
CA THR A 167 9.28 -13.92 -16.12
C THR A 167 7.98 -13.87 -16.92
N GLY A 168 6.97 -13.15 -16.44
CA GLY A 168 5.61 -13.25 -16.98
C GLY A 168 4.87 -14.54 -16.55
N GLU A 169 5.40 -15.27 -15.56
CA GLU A 169 4.88 -16.56 -15.07
C GLU A 169 4.89 -16.61 -13.52
N ILE A 170 4.32 -17.66 -12.91
CA ILE A 170 4.27 -17.88 -11.44
C ILE A 170 5.06 -19.14 -11.08
#